data_AF-A0A7S0UZ88-F1
#
_entry.id   AF-A0A7S0UZ88-F1
#
_cell.length_a   1.000
_cell.length_b   1.000
_cell.length_c   1.000
_cell.angle_alpha   90.00
_cell.angle_beta   90.00
_cell.angle_gamma   90.00
#
_symmetry.space_group_name_H-M   'P 1'
#
loop_
_entity.id
_entity.type
_entity.pdbx_description
1 polymer ?
#
loop_
_entity_poly.entity_id
_entity_poly.type
_entity_poly.pdbx_seq_one_letter_code
_entity_poly.pdbx_strand_id
1 'polypeptide(L)'
;MLGRIAKGVGGFAKGVAGAALGEARSALTALRSDENEVESLLNQLSEAAVIESRRKILNQLKELVIKSPKAQLEAQSIGLPILFHTLLEDRNDLDVLRSTLEVLVSILPDPHGNPPSSSPDDLPQSPLLSNNSLIALEGVLARQPMHLAHLTSLLEDEPIGCGDLYVQLYDIQLLTRLV
;
A
#
# COMPACT_ATOMS: atom_id res chain seq x y z
N MET A 1 -59.91 41.08 -23.73
CA MET A 1 -58.91 41.22 -24.82
C MET A 1 -57.53 41.32 -24.14
N LEU A 2 -56.69 40.28 -24.26
CA LEU A 2 -55.44 40.27 -25.07
C LEU A 2 -54.38 41.26 -24.54
N GLY A 3 -53.16 40.89 -24.11
CA GLY A 3 -52.46 39.60 -24.09
C GLY A 3 -50.98 39.72 -23.65
N ARG A 4 -50.36 38.53 -23.45
CA ARG A 4 -48.97 38.08 -23.76
C ARG A 4 -47.77 38.91 -23.23
N ILE A 5 -46.94 38.38 -22.31
CA ILE A 5 -45.78 37.43 -22.42
C ILE A 5 -44.42 38.09 -22.77
N ALA A 6 -43.37 37.61 -22.06
CA ALA A 6 -41.92 37.56 -22.38
C ALA A 6 -41.06 38.82 -22.07
N LYS A 7 -39.78 38.77 -21.65
CA LYS A 7 -38.77 37.70 -21.40
C LYS A 7 -37.46 38.37 -20.93
N GLY A 8 -36.60 37.63 -20.23
CA GLY A 8 -35.17 37.95 -20.04
C GLY A 8 -34.64 37.36 -18.74
N VAL A 9 -34.38 36.04 -18.65
CA VAL A 9 -33.10 35.36 -19.01
C VAL A 9 -31.88 36.12 -18.50
N GLY A 10 -31.39 35.72 -17.32
CA GLY A 10 -30.11 36.13 -16.78
C GLY A 10 -29.33 34.92 -16.25
N GLY A 11 -28.42 34.40 -17.07
CA GLY A 11 -27.11 33.90 -16.62
C GLY A 11 -27.04 32.52 -15.96
N PHE A 12 -27.26 31.44 -16.72
CA PHE A 12 -26.68 30.14 -16.41
C PHE A 12 -25.19 30.14 -16.79
N ALA A 13 -24.33 30.63 -15.90
CA ALA A 13 -22.89 30.44 -15.99
C ALA A 13 -22.41 29.79 -14.68
N LYS A 14 -22.82 28.54 -14.45
CA LYS A 14 -22.48 27.78 -13.24
C LYS A 14 -22.38 26.28 -13.56
N GLY A 15 -21.65 25.94 -14.63
CA GLY A 15 -21.58 24.56 -15.15
C GLY A 15 -20.25 23.85 -14.88
N VAL A 16 -19.11 24.53 -15.08
CA VAL A 16 -17.81 23.83 -15.18
C VAL A 16 -16.98 23.94 -13.89
N ALA A 17 -17.03 25.08 -13.19
CA ALA A 17 -16.32 25.24 -11.91
C ALA A 17 -16.95 24.40 -10.76
N GLY A 18 -18.25 24.13 -10.82
CA GLY A 18 -18.94 23.29 -9.83
C GLY A 18 -18.70 21.80 -10.02
N ALA A 19 -18.55 21.34 -11.27
CA ALA A 19 -18.24 19.95 -11.58
C ALA A 19 -16.80 19.59 -11.19
N ALA A 20 -15.81 20.41 -11.56
CA ALA A 20 -14.42 20.20 -11.17
C ALA A 20 -14.20 20.28 -9.65
N LEU A 21 -14.90 21.18 -8.94
CA LEU A 21 -14.87 21.24 -7.48
C LEU A 21 -15.56 20.03 -6.82
N GLY A 22 -16.65 19.54 -7.43
CA GLY A 22 -17.37 18.35 -6.99
C GLY A 22 -16.54 17.08 -7.15
N GLU A 23 -15.87 16.92 -8.29
CA GLU A 23 -14.94 15.82 -8.57
C GLU A 23 -13.72 15.90 -7.66
N ALA A 24 -13.11 17.08 -7.49
CA ALA A 24 -11.99 17.26 -6.56
C ALA A 24 -12.37 16.94 -5.11
N ARG A 25 -13.58 17.34 -4.68
CA ARG A 25 -14.09 17.00 -3.34
C ARG A 25 -14.37 15.52 -3.20
N SER A 26 -14.99 14.89 -4.21
CA SER A 26 -15.27 13.45 -4.23
C SER A 26 -13.98 12.64 -4.21
N ALA A 27 -13.00 13.03 -5.02
CA ALA A 27 -11.66 12.46 -5.02
C ALA A 27 -11.02 12.65 -3.65
N LEU A 28 -11.07 13.84 -3.05
CA LEU A 28 -10.50 14.08 -1.72
C LEU A 28 -11.18 13.24 -0.61
N THR A 29 -12.49 13.01 -0.69
CA THR A 29 -13.18 12.10 0.24
C THR A 29 -12.85 10.64 0.01
N ALA A 30 -12.73 10.19 -1.24
CA ALA A 30 -12.27 8.83 -1.57
C ALA A 30 -10.83 8.61 -1.09
N LEU A 31 -9.98 9.63 -1.29
CA LEU A 31 -8.59 9.68 -0.85
C LEU A 31 -8.43 9.52 0.66
N ARG A 32 -9.25 10.23 1.45
CA ARG A 32 -9.29 10.03 2.91
C ARG A 32 -9.91 8.69 3.30
N SER A 33 -10.74 8.10 2.45
CA SER A 33 -11.33 6.78 2.69
C SER A 33 -10.26 5.69 2.59
N ASP A 34 -9.39 5.76 1.58
CA ASP A 34 -8.32 4.78 1.36
C ASP A 34 -7.32 4.74 2.53
N GLU A 35 -6.90 5.91 3.04
CA GLU A 35 -5.98 6.01 4.19
C GLU A 35 -6.57 5.36 5.46
N ASN A 36 -7.85 5.67 5.76
CA ASN A 36 -8.56 5.05 6.90
C ASN A 36 -8.76 3.54 6.70
N GLU A 37 -8.95 3.08 5.46
CA GLU A 37 -9.11 1.66 5.15
C GLU A 37 -7.79 0.90 5.35
N VAL A 38 -6.64 1.48 4.97
CA VAL A 38 -5.31 0.93 5.26
C VAL A 38 -5.10 0.78 6.77
N GLU A 39 -5.36 1.83 7.55
CA GLU A 39 -5.27 1.78 9.01
C GLU A 39 -6.16 0.69 9.60
N SER A 40 -7.41 0.57 9.12
CA SER A 40 -8.35 -0.44 9.58
C SER A 40 -7.87 -1.86 9.25
N LEU A 41 -7.36 -2.10 8.04
CA LEU A 41 -6.83 -3.40 7.64
C LEU A 41 -5.58 -3.77 8.42
N LEU A 42 -4.68 -2.82 8.68
CA LEU A 42 -3.47 -3.06 9.48
C LEU A 42 -3.80 -3.36 10.95
N ASN A 43 -4.78 -2.67 11.53
CA ASN A 43 -5.27 -2.99 12.87
C ASN A 43 -5.98 -4.35 12.92
N GLN A 44 -6.77 -4.69 11.92
CA GLN A 44 -7.37 -6.02 11.83
C GLN A 44 -6.31 -7.10 11.66
N LEU A 45 -5.22 -6.83 10.91
CA LEU A 45 -4.11 -7.77 10.72
C LEU A 45 -3.38 -8.03 12.04
N SER A 46 -3.12 -6.99 12.83
CA SER A 46 -2.43 -7.12 14.12
C SER A 46 -3.26 -7.87 15.18
N GLU A 47 -4.60 -7.77 15.11
CA GLU A 47 -5.51 -8.47 16.02
C GLU A 47 -5.96 -9.85 15.52
N ALA A 48 -5.70 -10.18 14.25
CA ALA A 48 -6.16 -11.43 13.67
C ALA A 48 -5.47 -12.64 14.31
N ALA A 49 -6.22 -13.44 15.06
CA ALA A 49 -5.75 -14.70 15.63
C ALA A 49 -5.88 -15.90 14.67
N VAL A 50 -6.63 -15.74 13.57
CA VAL A 50 -6.99 -16.82 12.63
C VAL A 50 -6.25 -16.62 11.31
N ILE A 51 -5.57 -17.66 10.83
CA ILE A 51 -4.71 -17.58 9.64
C ILE A 51 -5.50 -17.25 8.37
N GLU A 52 -6.71 -17.78 8.21
CA GLU A 52 -7.57 -17.46 7.06
C GLU A 52 -7.98 -15.98 7.04
N SER A 53 -8.19 -15.38 8.21
CA SER A 53 -8.47 -13.95 8.33
C SER A 53 -7.26 -13.12 7.91
N ARG A 54 -6.05 -13.51 8.35
CA ARG A 54 -4.80 -12.85 7.94
C ARG A 54 -4.62 -12.89 6.41
N ARG A 55 -4.82 -14.05 5.78
CA ARG A 55 -4.77 -14.19 4.31
C ARG A 55 -5.77 -13.27 3.61
N LYS A 56 -7.01 -13.19 4.13
CA LYS A 56 -8.04 -12.32 3.53
C LYS A 56 -7.65 -10.84 3.65
N ILE A 57 -7.21 -10.41 4.83
CA ILE A 57 -6.81 -9.03 5.10
C ILE A 57 -5.61 -8.63 4.23
N LEU A 58 -4.59 -9.49 4.13
CA LEU A 58 -3.41 -9.25 3.29
C LEU A 58 -3.78 -9.11 1.81
N ASN A 59 -4.72 -9.93 1.30
CA ASN A 59 -5.20 -9.79 -0.07
C ASN A 59 -5.93 -8.46 -0.30
N GLN A 60 -6.78 -8.04 0.65
CA GLN A 60 -7.47 -6.75 0.57
C GLN A 60 -6.49 -5.58 0.62
N LEU A 61 -5.53 -5.63 1.54
CA LEU A 61 -4.48 -4.62 1.67
C LEU A 61 -3.63 -4.52 0.40
N LYS A 62 -3.26 -5.68 -0.18
CA LYS A 62 -2.53 -5.73 -1.45
C LYS A 62 -3.30 -5.05 -2.58
N GLU A 63 -4.56 -5.41 -2.78
CA GLU A 63 -5.38 -4.80 -3.82
C GLU A 63 -5.49 -3.29 -3.65
N LEU A 64 -5.66 -2.82 -2.41
CA LEU A 64 -5.81 -1.41 -2.10
C LEU A 64 -4.52 -0.64 -2.40
N VAL A 65 -3.37 -1.17 -1.98
CA VAL A 65 -2.06 -0.56 -2.21
C VAL A 65 -1.70 -0.53 -3.71
N ILE A 66 -2.02 -1.57 -4.46
CA ILE A 66 -1.79 -1.59 -5.92
C ILE A 66 -2.68 -0.56 -6.64
N LYS A 67 -3.91 -0.37 -6.17
CA LYS A 67 -4.90 0.52 -6.82
C LYS A 67 -4.72 2.00 -6.45
N SER A 68 -4.15 2.30 -5.29
CA SER A 68 -4.07 3.66 -4.75
C SER A 68 -2.65 3.99 -4.28
N PRO A 69 -1.92 4.88 -4.98
CA PRO A 69 -0.60 5.35 -4.57
C PRO A 69 -0.57 5.96 -3.16
N LYS A 70 -1.69 6.47 -2.66
CA LYS A 70 -1.78 7.00 -1.30
C LYS A 70 -2.01 5.93 -0.26
N ALA A 71 -2.81 4.90 -0.56
CA ALA A 71 -2.84 3.71 0.29
C ALA A 71 -1.44 3.08 0.39
N GLN A 72 -0.67 3.08 -0.69
CA GLN A 72 0.74 2.67 -0.69
C GLN A 72 1.59 3.52 0.27
N LEU A 73 1.44 4.85 0.24
CA LEU A 73 2.19 5.76 1.12
C LEU A 73 1.78 5.62 2.59
N GLU A 74 0.48 5.46 2.87
CA GLU A 74 0.00 5.23 4.23
C GLU A 74 0.53 3.90 4.76
N ALA A 75 0.44 2.83 3.96
CA ALA A 75 0.99 1.53 4.31
C ALA A 75 2.51 1.56 4.53
N GLN A 76 3.26 2.39 3.80
CA GLN A 76 4.69 2.64 4.07
C GLN A 76 4.91 3.32 5.43
N SER A 77 4.08 4.30 5.76
CA SER A 77 4.23 5.12 6.96
C SER A 77 3.99 4.31 8.25
N ILE A 78 2.93 3.50 8.28
CA ILE A 78 2.48 2.83 9.51
C ILE A 78 2.51 1.30 9.43
N GLY A 79 2.54 0.72 8.22
CA GLY A 79 2.35 -0.71 8.00
C GLY A 79 3.62 -1.55 8.11
N LEU A 80 4.81 -0.96 7.91
CA LEU A 80 6.07 -1.70 7.91
C LEU A 80 6.28 -2.55 9.18
N PRO A 81 6.18 -2.02 10.42
CA PRO A 81 6.40 -2.81 11.62
C PRO A 81 5.41 -3.98 11.76
N ILE A 82 4.14 -3.76 11.36
CA ILE A 82 3.07 -4.76 11.45
C ILE A 82 3.34 -5.90 10.46
N LEU A 83 3.68 -5.57 9.22
CA LEU A 83 3.98 -6.56 8.18
C LEU A 83 5.23 -7.40 8.53
N PHE A 84 6.28 -6.77 9.08
CA PHE A 84 7.44 -7.51 9.57
C PHE A 84 7.11 -8.42 10.75
N HIS A 85 6.22 -7.99 11.64
CA HIS A 85 5.76 -8.84 12.73
C HIS A 85 4.97 -10.04 12.21
N THR A 86 4.08 -9.86 11.23
CA THR A 86 3.33 -10.94 10.58
C THR A 86 4.26 -11.97 9.92
N LEU A 87 5.36 -11.53 9.28
CA LEU A 87 6.36 -12.47 8.73
C LEU A 87 6.96 -13.39 9.79
N LEU A 88 7.23 -12.85 10.98
CA LEU A 88 7.80 -13.63 12.08
C LEU A 88 6.80 -14.62 12.68
N GLU A 89 5.55 -14.19 12.88
CA GLU A 89 4.52 -15.01 13.52
C GLU A 89 4.07 -16.17 12.63
N ASP A 90 3.87 -15.93 11.34
CA ASP A 90 3.24 -16.88 10.42
C ASP A 90 4.24 -17.63 9.53
N ARG A 91 5.48 -17.86 10.01
CA ARG A 91 6.57 -18.52 9.27
C ARG A 91 6.20 -19.87 8.63
N ASN A 92 5.23 -20.58 9.22
CA ASN A 92 4.84 -21.91 8.74
C ASN A 92 3.77 -21.87 7.64
N ASP A 93 3.20 -20.69 7.36
CA ASP A 93 2.14 -20.52 6.38
C ASP A 93 2.67 -19.82 5.13
N LEU A 94 2.93 -20.62 4.09
CA LEU A 94 3.52 -20.14 2.84
C LEU A 94 2.65 -19.06 2.16
N ASP A 95 1.33 -19.18 2.24
CA ASP A 95 0.41 -18.23 1.60
C ASP A 95 0.44 -16.87 2.31
N VAL A 96 0.49 -16.87 3.64
CA VAL A 96 0.63 -15.63 4.43
C VAL A 96 2.01 -15.02 4.26
N LEU A 97 3.08 -15.81 4.30
CA LEU A 97 4.44 -15.34 4.03
C LEU A 97 4.53 -14.67 2.65
N ARG A 98 4.07 -15.37 1.61
CA ARG A 98 4.04 -14.86 0.25
C ARG A 98 3.25 -13.56 0.15
N SER A 99 2.04 -13.53 0.70
CA SER A 99 1.16 -12.35 0.62
C SER A 99 1.77 -11.16 1.35
N THR A 100 2.40 -11.40 2.50
CA THR A 100 3.04 -10.35 3.30
C THR A 100 4.28 -9.80 2.59
N LEU A 101 5.14 -10.66 2.03
CA LEU A 101 6.28 -10.25 1.23
C LEU A 101 5.85 -9.48 -0.03
N GLU A 102 4.78 -9.92 -0.71
CA GLU A 102 4.25 -9.23 -1.89
C GLU A 102 3.73 -7.83 -1.54
N VAL A 103 3.05 -7.66 -0.40
CA VAL A 103 2.64 -6.34 0.10
C VAL A 103 3.85 -5.48 0.44
N LEU A 104 4.85 -6.03 1.15
CA LEU A 104 6.09 -5.31 1.50
C LEU A 104 6.84 -4.81 0.26
N VAL A 105 7.03 -5.67 -0.73
CA VAL A 105 7.66 -5.32 -2.01
C VAL A 105 6.83 -4.26 -2.76
N SER A 106 5.50 -4.36 -2.70
CA SER A 106 4.61 -3.40 -3.37
C SER A 106 4.60 -2.03 -2.70
N ILE A 107 4.76 -1.97 -1.39
CA ILE A 107 4.75 -0.69 -0.66
C ILE A 107 6.11 0.01 -0.75
N LEU A 108 7.22 -0.72 -0.86
CA LEU A 108 8.55 -0.12 -0.90
C LEU A 108 8.88 0.49 -2.28
N PRO A 109 9.67 1.56 -2.32
CA PRO A 109 10.14 2.15 -3.58
C PRO A 109 11.10 1.18 -4.30
N ASP A 110 11.04 1.16 -5.63
CA ASP A 110 11.93 0.33 -6.45
C ASP A 110 13.31 1.01 -6.55
N PRO A 111 14.41 0.35 -6.12
CA PRO A 111 15.76 0.90 -6.19
C PRO A 111 16.21 1.19 -7.64
N HIS A 112 15.59 0.54 -8.63
CA HIS A 112 15.92 0.72 -10.04
C HIS A 112 15.03 1.71 -10.77
N GLY A 113 14.17 2.45 -10.05
CA GLY A 113 13.41 3.56 -10.61
C GLY A 113 12.40 3.17 -11.67
N ASN A 114 11.89 1.92 -11.62
CA ASN A 114 10.79 1.54 -12.47
C ASN A 114 9.52 2.18 -11.87
N PRO A 115 8.89 3.17 -12.55
CA PRO A 115 7.65 3.73 -12.03
C PRO A 115 6.60 2.62 -11.99
N PRO A 116 5.75 2.56 -10.95
CA PRO A 116 4.60 1.66 -10.97
C PRO A 116 3.83 1.93 -12.27
N SER A 117 3.58 0.88 -13.03
CA SER A 117 3.00 0.95 -14.36
C SER A 117 1.52 1.35 -14.29
N SER A 118 1.20 2.63 -14.09
CA SER A 118 -0.17 3.13 -14.27
C SER A 118 -0.26 4.65 -14.24
N SER A 119 -0.76 5.20 -15.35
CA SER A 119 -1.43 6.50 -15.49
C SER A 119 -0.58 7.79 -15.56
N PRO A 120 -0.82 8.66 -16.56
CA PRO A 120 -0.13 9.95 -16.72
C PRO A 120 -0.60 11.06 -15.75
N ASP A 121 -1.37 10.72 -14.72
CA ASP A 121 -1.96 11.66 -13.75
C ASP A 121 -1.46 11.43 -12.30
N ASP A 122 -0.49 10.53 -12.13
CA ASP A 122 0.09 10.22 -10.82
C ASP A 122 0.97 11.38 -10.32
N LEU A 123 0.62 11.89 -9.13
CA LEU A 123 1.48 12.78 -8.35
C LEU A 123 2.89 12.19 -8.30
N PRO A 124 3.94 12.94 -8.65
CA PRO A 124 5.30 12.43 -8.59
C PRO A 124 5.57 11.97 -7.17
N GLN A 125 5.81 10.67 -6.98
CA GLN A 125 6.31 10.14 -5.74
C GLN A 125 7.56 10.93 -5.41
N SER A 126 7.43 11.79 -4.41
CA SER A 126 8.47 12.75 -4.09
C SER A 126 9.66 11.94 -3.59
N PRO A 127 10.89 12.17 -4.08
CA PRO A 127 12.06 11.41 -3.64
C PRO A 127 12.25 11.46 -2.12
N LEU A 128 11.74 12.51 -1.47
CA LEU A 128 11.69 12.65 -0.02
C LEU A 128 10.82 11.59 0.69
N LEU A 129 9.70 11.19 0.08
CA LEU A 129 8.82 10.14 0.62
C LEU A 129 9.45 8.75 0.44
N SER A 130 10.09 8.50 -0.70
CA SER A 130 10.84 7.27 -0.95
C SER A 130 12.01 7.10 0.01
N ASN A 131 12.72 8.19 0.34
CA ASN A 131 13.79 8.16 1.32
C ASN A 131 13.25 7.92 2.75
N ASN A 132 12.09 8.48 3.09
CA ASN A 132 11.49 8.30 4.41
C ASN A 132 11.06 6.85 4.66
N SER A 133 10.51 6.16 3.66
CA SER A 133 10.13 4.74 3.82
C SER A 133 11.35 3.82 3.94
N LEU A 134 12.44 4.12 3.23
CA LEU A 134 13.72 3.43 3.43
C LEU A 134 14.30 3.70 4.83
N ILE A 135 14.27 4.94 5.33
CA ILE A 135 14.71 5.27 6.69
C ILE A 135 13.82 4.57 7.74
N ALA A 136 12.50 4.49 7.51
CA ALA A 136 11.59 3.78 8.40
C ALA A 136 11.90 2.28 8.41
N LEU A 137 12.15 1.69 7.24
CA LEU A 137 12.57 0.30 7.07
C LEU A 137 13.90 0.00 7.77
N GLU A 138 14.92 0.82 7.53
CA GLU A 138 16.19 0.77 8.26
C GLU A 138 15.98 0.90 9.76
N GLY A 139 15.09 1.79 10.20
CA GLY A 139 14.73 1.96 11.60
C GLY A 139 14.10 0.71 12.21
N VAL A 140 13.23 0.01 11.49
CA VAL A 140 12.63 -1.27 11.91
C VAL A 140 13.71 -2.35 12.01
N LEU A 141 14.57 -2.48 10.99
CA LEU A 141 15.64 -3.48 10.97
C LEU A 141 16.73 -3.21 12.02
N ALA A 142 17.11 -1.96 12.22
CA ALA A 142 18.10 -1.55 13.20
C ALA A 142 17.61 -1.78 14.65
N ARG A 143 16.30 -1.65 14.88
CA ARG A 143 15.69 -1.95 16.19
C ARG A 143 15.59 -3.45 16.45
N GLN A 144 15.42 -4.26 15.41
CA GLN A 144 15.16 -5.69 15.51
C GLN A 144 16.06 -6.48 14.54
N PRO A 145 17.34 -6.76 14.92
CA PRO A 145 18.26 -7.52 14.06
C PRO A 145 17.76 -8.94 13.78
N MET A 146 16.83 -9.46 14.59
CA MET A 146 16.15 -10.73 14.34
C MET A 146 15.33 -10.74 13.04
N HIS A 147 14.86 -9.58 12.57
CA HIS A 147 14.14 -9.49 11.29
C HIS A 147 15.06 -9.83 10.13
N LEU A 148 16.27 -9.28 10.11
CA LEU A 148 17.25 -9.55 9.06
C LEU A 148 17.69 -11.02 9.08
N ALA A 149 17.96 -11.57 10.26
CA ALA A 149 18.28 -12.99 10.40
C ALA A 149 17.13 -13.90 9.91
N HIS A 150 15.89 -13.50 10.15
CA HIS A 150 14.72 -14.24 9.68
C HIS A 150 14.58 -14.19 8.16
N LEU A 151 14.72 -13.02 7.53
CA LEU A 151 14.73 -12.91 6.07
C LEU A 151 15.83 -13.79 5.47
N THR A 152 17.07 -13.67 5.96
CA THR A 152 18.17 -14.52 5.47
C THR A 152 17.90 -16.02 5.67
N SER A 153 17.15 -16.40 6.72
CA SER A 153 16.76 -17.80 6.92
C SER A 153 15.78 -18.31 5.86
N LEU A 154 14.94 -17.46 5.27
CA LEU A 154 13.99 -17.85 4.24
C LEU A 154 14.68 -18.22 2.92
N LEU A 155 15.90 -17.72 2.69
CA LEU A 155 16.74 -18.02 1.53
C LEU A 155 17.60 -19.28 1.67
N GLU A 156 17.68 -19.86 2.86
CA GLU A 156 18.44 -21.09 3.07
C GLU A 156 17.69 -22.32 2.52
N ASP A 157 18.43 -23.41 2.26
CA ASP A 157 17.83 -24.68 1.86
C ASP A 157 17.07 -25.33 3.04
N GLU A 158 16.06 -26.16 2.73
CA GLU A 158 15.33 -26.95 3.73
C GLU A 158 16.32 -27.84 4.51
N PRO A 159 16.23 -27.94 5.87
CA PRO A 159 15.09 -27.64 6.74
C PRO A 159 15.06 -26.25 7.38
N ILE A 160 16.03 -25.39 7.10
CA ILE A 160 16.13 -24.09 7.79
C ILE A 160 15.33 -23.03 7.05
N GLY A 161 15.35 -23.03 5.72
CA GLY A 161 14.60 -22.08 4.90
C GLY A 161 13.37 -22.63 4.21
N CYS A 162 12.91 -21.92 3.18
CA CYS A 162 11.64 -22.17 2.52
C CYS A 162 11.86 -22.83 1.16
N GLY A 163 11.19 -23.95 0.88
CA GLY A 163 11.23 -24.61 -0.43
C GLY A 163 10.39 -23.95 -1.53
N ASP A 164 9.69 -22.84 -1.23
CA ASP A 164 8.84 -22.13 -2.20
C ASP A 164 9.63 -21.04 -2.94
N LEU A 165 9.78 -21.20 -4.26
CA LEU A 165 10.45 -20.27 -5.15
C LEU A 165 9.86 -18.85 -5.12
N TYR A 166 8.54 -18.70 -4.92
CA TYR A 166 7.91 -17.38 -4.89
C TYR A 166 8.27 -16.62 -3.62
N VAL A 167 8.32 -17.31 -2.48
CA VAL A 167 8.74 -16.71 -1.20
C VAL A 167 10.19 -16.26 -1.29
N GLN A 168 11.08 -17.11 -1.80
CA GLN A 168 12.49 -16.77 -2.02
C GLN A 168 12.66 -15.58 -2.98
N LEU A 169 11.91 -15.55 -4.08
CA LEU A 169 11.99 -14.46 -5.05
C LEU A 169 11.58 -13.12 -4.44
N TYR A 170 10.47 -13.08 -3.70
CA TYR A 170 10.02 -11.84 -3.07
C TYR A 170 10.94 -11.42 -1.93
N ASP A 171 11.52 -12.36 -1.20
CA ASP A 171 12.51 -12.06 -0.17
C ASP A 171 13.80 -11.49 -0.77
N ILE A 172 14.31 -12.05 -1.87
CA ILE A 172 15.44 -11.45 -2.62
C ILE A 172 15.08 -10.04 -3.11
N GLN A 173 13.86 -9.82 -3.61
CA GLN A 173 13.42 -8.48 -4.02
C GLN A 173 13.37 -7.51 -2.84
N LEU A 174 12.93 -7.98 -1.68
CA LEU A 174 12.91 -7.18 -0.45
C LEU A 174 14.33 -6.83 0.01
N LEU A 175 15.24 -7.80 0.02
CA LEU A 175 16.64 -7.58 0.38
C LEU A 175 17.37 -6.68 -0.64
N THR A 176 17.03 -6.79 -1.93
CA THR A 176 17.60 -5.91 -2.97
C THR A 176 17.18 -4.46 -2.77
N ARG A 177 15.99 -4.20 -2.20
CA ARG A 177 15.52 -2.85 -1.85
C ARG A 177 16.25 -2.26 -0.64
N LEU A 178 16.99 -3.06 0.13
CA LEU A 178 17.78 -2.63 1.29
C LEU A 178 19.22 -2.21 0.95
N VAL A 179 19.70 -2.50 -0.26
CA VAL A 179 21.08 -2.29 -0.71
C VAL A 179 21.15 -1.13 -1.70
#